data_AF-A0A349JWL7-F1
#
_entry.id   AF-A0A349JWL7-F1
#
_cell.length_a   1.000
_cell.length_b   1.000
_cell.length_c   1.000
_cell.angle_alpha   90.00
_cell.angle_beta   90.00
_cell.angle_gamma   90.00
#
_symmetry.space_group_name_H-M   'P 1'
#
loop_
_entity.id
_entity.type
_entity.pdbx_description
1 polymer ?
#
loop_
_entity_poly.entity_id
_entity_poly.type
_entity_poly.pdbx_seq_one_letter_code
_entity_poly.pdbx_strand_id
1 'polypeptide(L)' 'MMERGLDHLVYATPDLDASVEELAERFGTEPVAGGAHPGWGTCNALVG' A
#
# COMPACT_ATOMS: atom_id res chain seq x y z
N MET A 1 -11.23 -4.99 27.16
CA MET A 1 -10.91 -5.99 26.11
C MET A 1 -10.71 -5.21 24.82
N MET A 2 -9.55 -5.27 24.17
CA MET A 2 -9.39 -4.62 22.87
C MET A 2 -10.10 -5.46 21.81
N GLU A 3 -11.00 -4.84 21.05
CA GLU A 3 -11.58 -5.47 19.87
C GLU A 3 -10.45 -5.77 18.87
N ARG A 4 -10.45 -6.99 18.32
CA ARG A 4 -9.57 -7.35 17.21
C ARG A 4 -10.27 -6.95 15.91
N GLY A 5 -9.89 -5.78 15.39
CA GLY A 5 -10.34 -5.29 14.09
C GLY A 5 -9.39 -5.67 12.95
N LEU A 6 -9.85 -5.50 11.72
CA LEU A 6 -8.97 -5.54 10.54
C LEU A 6 -8.17 -4.23 10.52
N ASP A 7 -6.84 -4.35 10.51
CA ASP A 7 -5.93 -3.20 10.55
C ASP A 7 -5.62 -2.69 9.13
N HIS A 8 -5.11 -3.57 8.25
CA HIS A 8 -4.82 -3.25 6.86
C HIS A 8 -4.85 -4.49 5.97
N LEU A 9 -4.92 -4.25 4.65
CA LEU A 9 -4.69 -5.25 3.61
C LEU A 9 -3.38 -4.93 2.88
N VAL A 10 -2.66 -5.97 2.46
CA VAL A 10 -1.46 -5.82 1.65
C VAL A 10 -1.75 -6.34 0.24
N TYR A 11 -1.56 -5.47 -0.75
CA TYR A 11 -1.64 -5.82 -2.16
C TYR A 11 -0.22 -5.88 -2.74
N ALA A 12 0.28 -7.09 -3.00
CA ALA A 12 1.61 -7.30 -3.56
C ALA A 12 1.58 -7.19 -5.08
N THR A 13 2.54 -6.45 -5.65
CA THR A 13 2.61 -6.14 -7.08
C THR A 13 4.07 -6.15 -7.55
N PRO A 14 4.35 -6.47 -8.83
CA PRO A 14 5.71 -6.44 -9.37
C PRO A 14 6.24 -5.02 -9.63
N ASP A 15 5.36 -4.03 -9.77
CA ASP A 15 5.71 -2.62 -10.02
C ASP A 15 4.84 -1.72 -9.14
N LEU A 16 5.48 -1.09 -8.15
CA LEU A 16 4.79 -0.26 -7.17
C LEU A 16 4.26 1.02 -7.81
N ASP A 17 5.03 1.67 -8.66
CA ASP A 17 4.68 2.97 -9.25
C ASP A 17 3.50 2.80 -10.20
N ALA A 18 3.54 1.78 -11.07
CA ALA A 18 2.43 1.47 -11.96
C ALA A 18 1.13 1.14 -11.19
N SER A 19 1.25 0.48 -10.04
CA SER A 19 0.08 0.15 -9.21
C SER A 19 -0.46 1.36 -8.46
N VAL A 20 0.40 2.32 -8.08
CA VAL A 20 -0.04 3.58 -7.48
C VAL A 20 -0.90 4.36 -8.47
N GLU A 21 -0.44 4.50 -9.72
CA GLU A 21 -1.20 5.17 -10.79
C GLU A 21 -2.56 4.48 -11.03
N GLU A 22 -2.56 3.16 -11.18
CA GLU A 22 -3.80 2.39 -11.41
C GLU A 22 -4.79 2.52 -10.24
N LEU A 23 -4.31 2.43 -9.00
CA LEU A 23 -5.17 2.50 -7.82
C LEU A 23 -5.68 3.92 -7.57
N ALA A 24 -4.89 4.95 -7.88
CA ALA A 24 -5.33 6.34 -7.84
C ALA A 24 -6.51 6.58 -8.80
N GLU A 25 -6.42 6.08 -10.03
CA GLU A 25 -7.52 6.18 -11.01
C GLU A 25 -8.77 5.41 -10.55
N ARG A 26 -8.60 4.21 -10.01
CA ARG A 26 -9.71 3.35 -9.59
C ARG A 26 -10.42 3.83 -8.33
N PHE A 27 -9.67 4.32 -7.35
CA PHE A 27 -10.21 4.72 -6.04
C PHE A 27 -10.45 6.22 -5.91
N GLY A 28 -9.96 7.03 -6.85
CA GLY A 28 -10.06 8.49 -6.80
C GLY A 28 -9.29 9.11 -5.63
N THR A 29 -8.39 8.35 -5.01
CA THR A 29 -7.55 8.76 -3.87
C THR A 29 -6.13 8.39 -4.19
N GLU A 30 -5.24 9.37 -4.13
CA GLU A 30 -3.81 9.17 -4.42
C GLU A 30 -3.14 8.37 -3.29
N PRO A 31 -2.57 7.19 -3.57
CA PRO A 31 -1.73 6.49 -2.61
C PRO A 31 -0.50 7.32 -2.24
N VAL A 32 -0.14 7.30 -0.97
CA VAL A 32 1.02 8.05 -0.45
C VAL A 32 2.21 7.11 -0.30
N ALA A 33 3.41 7.56 -0.69
CA ALA A 33 4.64 6.82 -0.47
C ALA A 33 4.79 6.44 1.02
N GLY A 34 5.06 5.16 1.26
CA GLY A 34 5.33 4.63 2.59
C GLY A 34 6.84 4.57 2.86
N GLY A 35 7.33 3.39 3.21
CA GLY A 35 8.72 3.14 3.58
C GLY A 35 9.40 2.08 2.73
N ALA A 36 10.73 2.08 2.78
CA ALA A 36 11.54 0.95 2.33
C ALA A 36 11.79 -0.01 3.50
N HIS A 37 11.85 -1.31 3.19
CA HIS A 37 12.14 -2.39 4.13
C HIS A 37 13.43 -3.11 3.68
N PRO A 38 14.63 -2.59 3.99
CA PRO A 38 15.88 -3.11 3.44
C PRO A 38 16.15 -4.58 3.78
N GLY A 39 15.72 -5.03 4.95
CA GLY A 39 15.88 -6.43 5.36
C GLY A 39 15.12 -7.41 4.46
N TRP A 40 14.08 -6.94 3.75
CA TRP A 40 13.20 -7.75 2.91
C TRP A 40 13.27 -7.37 1.42
N GLY A 41 13.96 -6.28 1.08
CA GLY A 41 14.07 -5.79 -0.30
C GLY A 41 12.76 -5.27 -0.88
N THR A 42 11.83 -4.79 -0.04
CA THR A 42 10.53 -4.26 -0.48
C THR A 42 10.37 -2.78 -0.13
N CYS A 43 9.42 -2.13 -0.78
CA CYS A 43 8.89 -0.81 -0.42
C CYS A 43 7.36 -0.82 -0.57
N ASN A 44 6.67 0.19 -0.05
CA ASN A 44 5.22 0.29 -0.17
C ASN A 44 4.71 1.72 -0.41
N ALA A 45 3.44 1.79 -0.79
CA ALA A 45 2.59 2.97 -0.73
C ALA A 45 1.32 2.61 0.07
N LEU A 46 0.65 3.62 0.61
CA LEU A 46 -0.50 3.47 1.51
C LEU A 46 -1.70 4.23 0.93
N VAL A 47 -2.87 3.61 0.94
CA VAL A 47 -4.14 4.21 0.49
C VAL A 47 -5.27 3.81 1.42
N GLY A 48 -6.11 4.78 1.80
CA GLY A 48 -7.20 4.61 2.76
C GLY A 48 -7.79 5.92 3.25
#